data_AF-A0A3D0U7U6-F1
#
_entry.id   AF-A0A3D0U7U6-F1
#
_cell.length_a   1.000
_cell.length_b   1.000
_cell.length_c   1.000
_cell.angle_alpha   90.00
_cell.angle_beta   90.00
_cell.angle_gamma   90.00
#
_symmetry.space_group_name_H-M   'P 1'
#
loop_
_entity.id
_entity.type
_entity.pdbx_description
1 polymer ?
#
loop_
_entity_poly.entity_id
_entity_poly.type
_entity_poly.pdbx_seq_one_letter_code
_entity_poly.pdbx_strand_id
1 'polypeptide(L)'
;NSALHLVFDQGMVELAQAVSADTSVALFKFFEHFPLSSLASLLATILVITFFVTSSDSGSLVVDMLTSGAGEGDSPVWQRIFWSVTEGAIAAALLLAGGLVALQTATIASALPFTVVMLLMCWGLLRALRLEIVRKVSLKEAMLAPRIAHNPVPWQKRLARIIKHPNHEEVLTFIEHTVTQAMQQVAAEFEKRELQARVNNDDQDRTWLEVAHGDEIDFFYSVHLRPYEPPSFVMRDVTPRRNEALRYYRAEVYLKEGGQDYDVMGWTIDQLIADIIDQYEKHMHFLDAVRLGKSER
;
A
#
# COMPACT_ATOMS: atom_id res chain seq x y z
N ASN A 1 8.29 16.53 35.03
CA ASN A 1 7.99 16.03 36.38
C ASN A 1 8.76 16.76 37.48
N SER A 2 10.09 16.91 37.41
CA SER A 2 10.85 17.62 38.46
C SER A 2 10.42 19.08 38.69
N ALA A 3 10.16 19.86 37.64
CA ALA A 3 9.65 21.23 37.77
C ALA A 3 8.28 21.31 38.46
N LEU A 4 7.38 20.36 38.18
CA LEU A 4 6.07 20.27 38.85
C LEU A 4 6.23 19.92 40.34
N HIS A 5 7.16 19.02 40.68
CA HIS A 5 7.47 18.69 42.07
C HIS A 5 7.99 19.90 42.85
N LEU A 6 8.87 20.72 42.26
CA LEU A 6 9.38 21.95 42.89
C LEU A 6 8.28 22.99 43.16
N VAL A 7 7.29 23.11 42.27
CA VAL A 7 6.18 24.06 42.43
C VAL A 7 5.13 23.54 43.42
N PHE A 8 4.75 22.26 43.33
CA PHE A 8 3.66 21.70 44.14
C PHE A 8 4.09 21.22 45.53
N ASP A 9 5.30 20.66 45.67
CA ASP A 9 5.76 20.05 46.94
C ASP A 9 6.68 20.99 47.74
N GLN A 10 7.47 21.81 47.05
CA GLN A 10 8.41 22.76 47.70
C GLN A 10 7.89 24.20 47.73
N GLY A 11 6.68 24.46 47.22
CA GLY A 11 6.00 25.76 47.33
C GLY A 11 6.70 26.91 46.61
N MET A 12 7.54 26.63 45.61
CA MET A 12 8.32 27.66 44.90
C MET A 12 7.49 28.38 43.85
N VAL A 13 6.58 29.22 44.33
CA VAL A 13 5.70 30.09 43.52
C VAL A 13 6.52 31.08 42.68
N GLU A 14 7.72 31.46 43.14
CA GLU A 14 8.64 32.32 42.38
C GLU A 14 9.08 31.71 41.05
N LEU A 15 9.30 30.39 40.98
CA LEU A 15 9.60 29.72 39.71
C LEU A 15 8.41 29.82 38.75
N ALA A 16 7.19 29.55 39.25
CA ALA A 16 5.98 29.64 38.44
C ALA A 16 5.71 31.08 37.94
N GLN A 17 5.98 32.08 38.77
CA GLN A 17 5.87 33.49 38.40
C GLN A 17 6.94 33.89 37.38
N ALA A 18 8.19 33.46 37.56
CA ALA A 18 9.28 33.72 36.62
C ALA A 18 9.03 33.11 35.24
N VAL A 19 8.53 31.86 35.18
CA VAL A 19 8.14 31.22 33.92
C VAL A 19 6.95 31.94 33.25
N SER A 20 5.98 32.40 34.05
CA SER A 20 4.82 33.13 33.52
C SER A 20 5.19 34.50 32.97
N ALA A 21 6.20 35.15 33.55
CA ALA A 21 6.72 36.44 33.09
C ALA A 21 7.59 36.29 31.84
N ASP A 22 8.47 35.28 31.80
CA ASP A 22 9.32 35.00 30.65
C ASP A 22 9.65 33.51 30.52
N THR A 23 8.94 32.84 29.62
CA THR A 23 9.15 31.42 29.30
C THR A 23 10.56 31.15 28.75
N SER A 24 11.23 32.14 28.16
CA SER A 24 12.57 31.93 27.56
C SER A 24 13.66 31.70 28.61
N VAL A 25 13.48 32.20 29.84
CA VAL A 25 14.44 32.04 30.94
C VAL A 25 14.05 30.91 31.90
N ALA A 26 12.88 30.28 31.67
CA ALA A 26 12.30 29.27 32.54
C ALA A 26 13.26 28.13 32.89
N LEU A 27 13.97 27.61 31.89
CA LEU A 27 14.91 26.50 32.07
C LEU A 27 16.10 26.89 32.96
N PHE A 28 16.62 28.10 32.80
CA PHE A 28 17.74 28.61 33.58
C PHE A 28 17.33 28.90 35.02
N LYS A 29 16.15 29.50 35.20
CA LYS A 29 15.54 29.71 36.53
C LYS A 29 15.29 28.40 37.25
N PHE A 30 14.86 27.37 36.53
CA PHE A 30 14.73 26.02 37.09
C PHE A 30 16.09 25.45 37.54
N PHE A 31 17.17 25.65 36.79
CA PHE A 31 18.49 25.18 37.18
C PHE A 31 19.08 25.89 38.39
N GLU A 32 18.71 27.15 38.67
CA GLU A 32 19.14 27.86 39.88
C GLU A 32 18.79 27.10 41.18
N HIS A 33 17.82 26.18 41.13
CA HIS A 33 17.35 25.40 42.27
C HIS A 33 18.13 24.08 42.48
N PHE A 34 19.12 23.79 41.63
CA PHE A 34 19.96 22.60 41.72
C PHE A 34 21.42 22.96 42.00
N PRO A 35 22.17 22.08 42.70
CA PRO A 35 23.62 22.24 42.81
C PRO A 35 24.24 22.21 41.39
N LEU A 36 25.28 23.01 41.17
CA LEU A 36 25.95 23.18 39.86
C LEU A 36 25.10 23.87 38.77
N SER A 37 24.18 24.75 39.18
CA SER A 37 23.32 25.52 38.27
C SER A 37 24.05 26.21 37.10
N SER A 38 25.24 26.76 37.35
CA SER A 38 26.07 27.42 36.33
C SER A 38 26.59 26.46 35.26
N LEU A 39 27.03 25.25 35.65
CA LEU A 39 27.49 24.23 34.72
C LEU A 39 26.32 23.67 33.90
N ALA A 40 25.17 23.42 34.54
CA ALA A 40 23.96 22.98 33.85
C ALA A 40 23.46 24.01 32.83
N SER A 41 23.46 25.30 33.21
CA SER A 41 23.08 26.40 32.33
C SER A 41 24.03 26.54 31.14
N LEU A 42 25.34 26.37 31.34
CA LEU A 42 26.33 26.38 30.27
C LEU A 42 26.10 25.24 29.28
N LEU A 43 25.92 24.01 29.78
CA LEU A 43 25.64 22.84 28.93
C LEU A 43 24.33 22.99 28.16
N ALA A 44 23.27 23.47 28.81
CA ALA A 44 22.00 23.73 28.16
C ALA A 44 22.12 24.78 27.04
N THR A 45 22.90 25.84 27.27
CA THR A 45 23.18 26.87 26.26
C THR A 45 23.87 26.26 25.03
N ILE A 46 24.93 25.46 25.25
CA ILE A 46 25.64 24.78 24.16
C ILE A 46 24.72 23.84 23.38
N LEU A 47 23.84 23.12 24.08
CA LEU A 47 22.91 22.18 23.50
C LEU A 47 21.85 22.90 22.65
N VAL A 48 21.27 24.00 23.16
CA VAL A 48 20.34 24.85 22.41
C VAL A 48 20.99 25.41 21.15
N ILE A 49 22.22 25.92 21.25
CA ILE A 49 22.97 26.44 20.09
C ILE A 49 23.20 25.33 19.06
N THR A 50 23.67 24.16 19.49
CA THR A 50 23.92 23.03 18.57
C THR A 50 22.64 22.59 17.86
N PHE A 51 21.54 22.40 18.59
CA PHE A 51 20.25 22.03 17.99
C PHE A 51 19.74 23.11 17.03
N PHE A 52 19.89 24.39 17.38
CA PHE A 52 19.50 25.50 16.52
C PHE A 52 20.30 25.50 15.21
N VAL A 53 21.63 25.38 15.28
CA VAL A 53 22.51 25.37 14.11
C VAL A 53 22.22 24.17 13.21
N THR A 54 22.13 22.96 13.76
CA THR A 54 21.84 21.76 12.97
C THR A 54 20.43 21.77 12.37
N SER A 55 19.45 22.30 13.09
CA SER A 55 18.08 22.44 12.57
C SER A 55 18.00 23.50 11.46
N SER A 56 18.73 24.61 11.58
CA SER A 56 18.75 25.65 10.54
C SER A 56 19.51 25.19 9.29
N ASP A 57 20.61 24.45 9.45
CA ASP A 57 21.35 23.88 8.31
C ASP A 57 20.45 22.93 7.48
N SER A 58 19.77 22.00 8.16
CA SER A 58 18.82 21.08 7.49
C SER A 58 17.58 21.79 6.91
N GLY A 59 17.05 22.80 7.60
CA GLY A 59 15.91 23.60 7.11
C GLY A 59 16.25 24.36 5.83
N SER A 60 17.37 25.10 5.86
CA SER A 60 17.83 25.87 4.70
C SER A 60 18.15 24.98 3.49
N LEU A 61 18.65 23.75 3.72
CA LEU A 61 18.85 22.76 2.66
C LEU A 61 17.53 22.35 1.98
N VAL A 62 16.46 22.12 2.76
CA VAL A 62 15.16 21.75 2.20
C VAL A 62 14.56 22.91 1.40
N VAL A 63 14.63 24.15 1.91
CA VAL A 63 14.16 25.34 1.18
C VAL A 63 14.93 25.54 -0.12
N ASP A 64 16.24 25.33 -0.06
CA ASP A 64 17.13 25.42 -1.21
C ASP A 64 16.82 24.37 -2.30
N MET A 65 16.54 23.12 -1.90
CA MET A 65 16.08 22.07 -2.82
C MET A 65 14.72 22.40 -3.45
N LEU A 66 13.77 22.91 -2.66
CA LEU A 66 12.44 23.28 -3.15
C LEU A 66 12.49 24.45 -4.14
N THR A 67 13.44 25.37 -3.98
CA THR A 67 13.53 26.62 -4.78
C THR A 67 14.44 26.49 -6.00
N SER A 68 15.44 25.61 -5.97
CA SER A 68 16.32 25.33 -7.10
C SER A 68 15.66 24.44 -8.18
N GLY A 69 14.59 23.73 -7.84
CA GLY A 69 13.88 22.84 -8.77
C GLY A 69 14.69 21.61 -9.21
N ALA A 70 15.90 21.44 -8.67
CA ALA A 70 16.81 20.36 -9.00
C ALA A 70 16.73 19.24 -7.96
N GLY A 71 16.93 18.01 -8.44
CA GLY A 71 17.17 16.87 -7.56
C GLY A 71 18.43 17.06 -6.72
N GLU A 72 18.55 16.23 -5.69
CA GLU A 72 19.60 16.28 -4.67
C GLU A 72 21.02 16.50 -5.25
N GLY A 73 21.64 17.63 -4.93
CA GLY A 73 23.07 17.89 -5.17
C GLY A 73 23.46 19.08 -6.06
N ASP A 74 22.52 19.80 -6.69
CA ASP A 74 22.85 20.77 -7.76
C ASP A 74 22.68 22.25 -7.38
N SER A 75 22.37 22.57 -6.11
CA SER A 75 22.18 23.96 -5.70
C SER A 75 23.49 24.66 -5.30
N PRO A 76 23.75 25.90 -5.77
CA PRO A 76 24.93 26.66 -5.40
C PRO A 76 25.00 26.95 -3.89
N VAL A 77 26.19 26.80 -3.30
CA VAL A 77 26.43 27.06 -1.86
C VAL A 77 25.97 28.47 -1.44
N TRP A 78 26.05 29.46 -2.33
CA TRP A 78 25.59 30.82 -2.06
C TRP A 78 24.06 30.90 -1.84
N GLN A 79 23.28 30.10 -2.55
CA GLN A 79 21.82 30.05 -2.40
C GLN A 79 21.44 29.49 -1.04
N ARG A 80 22.13 28.43 -0.58
CA ARG A 80 21.95 27.88 0.77
C ARG A 80 22.30 28.89 1.86
N ILE A 81 23.41 29.62 1.71
CA ILE A 81 23.80 30.69 2.66
C ILE A 81 22.73 31.79 2.69
N PHE A 82 22.22 32.18 1.52
CA PHE A 82 21.15 33.18 1.42
C PHE A 82 19.90 32.74 2.20
N TRP A 83 19.44 31.49 2.05
CA TRP A 83 18.28 30.98 2.77
C TRP A 83 18.52 30.90 4.29
N SER A 84 19.66 30.38 4.72
CA SER A 84 20.01 30.30 6.15
C SER A 84 20.07 31.70 6.81
N VAL A 85 20.70 32.68 6.16
CA VAL A 85 20.77 34.06 6.67
C VAL A 85 19.38 34.72 6.69
N THR A 86 18.56 34.49 5.66
CA THR A 86 17.22 35.06 5.56
C THR A 86 16.30 34.54 6.66
N GLU A 87 16.31 33.24 6.94
CA GLU A 87 15.55 32.64 8.05
C GLU A 87 15.96 33.24 9.40
N GLY A 88 17.26 33.36 9.65
CA GLY A 88 17.79 34.01 10.85
C GLY A 88 17.41 35.49 10.96
N ALA A 89 17.45 36.23 9.85
CA ALA A 89 17.06 37.64 9.81
C ALA A 89 15.56 37.83 10.08
N ILE A 90 14.69 36.98 9.54
CA ILE A 90 13.24 37.01 9.81
C ILE A 90 12.98 36.69 11.28
N ALA A 91 13.64 35.67 11.84
CA ALA A 91 13.52 35.33 13.26
C ALA A 91 13.95 36.48 14.16
N ALA A 92 15.10 37.11 13.87
CA ALA A 92 15.59 38.28 14.60
C ALA A 92 14.62 39.47 14.50
N ALA A 93 14.10 39.76 13.31
CA ALA A 93 13.14 40.84 13.10
C ALA A 93 11.83 40.62 13.88
N LEU A 94 11.30 39.40 13.88
CA LEU A 94 10.09 39.05 14.64
C LEU A 94 10.31 39.16 16.16
N LEU A 95 11.46 38.71 16.65
CA LEU A 95 11.84 38.85 18.06
C LEU A 95 11.95 40.33 18.47
N LEU A 96 12.52 41.18 17.62
CA LEU A 96 12.61 42.63 17.87
C LEU A 96 11.24 43.33 17.80
N ALA A 97 10.34 42.88 16.92
CA ALA A 97 9.05 43.50 16.71
C ALA A 97 8.03 43.21 17.83
N GLY A 98 8.02 41.98 18.36
CA GLY A 98 7.06 41.59 19.38
C GLY A 98 7.43 40.33 20.18
N GLY A 99 8.72 39.98 20.20
CA GLY A 99 9.25 38.88 21.01
C GLY A 99 8.66 37.52 20.67
N LEU A 100 8.58 36.67 21.70
CA LEU A 100 8.09 35.29 21.57
C LEU A 100 6.67 35.20 21.03
N VAL A 101 5.78 36.13 21.43
CA VAL A 101 4.37 36.13 21.01
C VAL A 101 4.26 36.41 19.51
N ALA A 102 5.04 37.37 18.98
CA ALA A 102 5.07 37.64 17.55
C ALA A 102 5.60 36.43 16.76
N LEU A 103 6.65 35.77 17.24
CA LEU A 103 7.20 34.57 16.61
C LEU A 103 6.16 33.44 16.56
N GLN A 104 5.50 33.14 17.68
CA GLN A 104 4.44 32.12 17.75
C GLN A 104 3.27 32.44 16.82
N THR A 105 2.83 33.70 16.80
CA THR A 105 1.72 34.14 15.96
C THR A 105 2.06 33.99 14.48
N ALA A 106 3.27 34.40 14.07
CA ALA A 106 3.75 34.24 12.70
C ALA A 106 3.81 32.76 12.28
N THR A 107 4.30 31.88 13.15
CA THR A 107 4.33 30.43 12.91
C THR A 107 2.93 29.83 12.76
N ILE A 108 1.97 30.20 13.62
CA ILE A 108 0.59 29.70 13.52
C ILE A 108 -0.07 30.20 12.23
N ALA A 109 0.12 31.48 11.91
CA ALA A 109 -0.43 32.09 10.72
C ALA A 109 0.10 31.45 9.43
N SER A 110 1.39 31.07 9.38
CA SER A 110 1.99 30.39 8.22
C SER A 110 1.65 28.89 8.16
N ALA A 111 1.49 28.21 9.30
CA ALA A 111 1.17 26.79 9.35
C ALA A 111 -0.27 26.48 8.91
N LEU A 112 -1.22 27.39 9.16
CA LEU A 112 -2.63 27.18 8.82
C LEU A 112 -2.89 26.93 7.31
N PRO A 113 -2.44 27.78 6.37
CA PRO A 113 -2.62 27.51 4.94
C PRO A 113 -1.85 26.25 4.50
N PHE A 114 -0.65 26.01 5.06
CA PHE A 114 0.14 24.81 4.74
C PHE A 114 -0.56 23.51 5.19
N THR A 115 -1.32 23.55 6.28
CA THR A 115 -2.12 22.41 6.76
C THR A 115 -3.13 21.96 5.69
N VAL A 116 -3.75 22.90 4.96
CA VAL A 116 -4.66 22.55 3.85
C VAL A 116 -3.91 21.79 2.75
N VAL A 117 -2.70 22.25 2.40
CA VAL A 117 -1.84 21.56 1.41
C VAL A 117 -1.48 20.16 1.90
N MET A 118 -1.15 20.01 3.18
CA MET A 118 -0.83 18.71 3.78
C MET A 118 -2.01 17.73 3.72
N LEU A 119 -3.23 18.19 3.97
CA LEU A 119 -4.44 17.37 3.82
C LEU A 119 -4.66 16.91 2.37
N LEU A 120 -4.42 17.80 1.39
CA LEU A 120 -4.49 17.44 -0.03
C LEU A 120 -3.41 16.41 -0.41
N MET A 121 -2.19 16.54 0.13
CA MET A 121 -1.13 15.55 -0.06
C MET A 121 -1.51 14.18 0.52
N CYS A 122 -2.06 14.14 1.74
CA CYS A 122 -2.57 12.90 2.34
C CYS A 122 -3.65 12.25 1.46
N TRP A 123 -4.60 13.03 0.96
CA TRP A 123 -5.64 12.53 0.05
C TRP A 123 -5.05 11.99 -1.26
N GLY A 124 -4.10 12.71 -1.86
CA GLY A 124 -3.39 12.29 -3.07
C GLY A 124 -2.63 10.98 -2.86
N LEU A 125 -1.93 10.84 -1.73
CA LEU A 125 -1.22 9.62 -1.35
C LEU A 125 -2.17 8.43 -1.22
N LEU A 126 -3.30 8.60 -0.50
CA LEU A 126 -4.31 7.55 -0.38
C LEU A 126 -4.87 7.13 -1.74
N ARG A 127 -5.10 8.08 -2.66
CA ARG A 127 -5.56 7.78 -4.02
C ARG A 127 -4.49 7.03 -4.81
N ALA A 128 -3.23 7.43 -4.71
CA ALA A 128 -2.11 6.77 -5.39
C ALA A 128 -1.92 5.33 -4.91
N LEU A 129 -1.96 5.10 -3.60
CA LEU A 129 -1.90 3.77 -2.99
C LEU A 129 -3.06 2.87 -3.46
N ARG A 130 -4.29 3.40 -3.52
CA ARG A 130 -5.45 2.66 -4.06
C ARG A 130 -5.25 2.26 -5.52
N LEU A 131 -4.73 3.17 -6.35
CA LEU A 131 -4.43 2.87 -7.75
C LEU A 131 -3.33 1.80 -7.89
N GLU A 132 -2.31 1.85 -7.04
CA GLU A 132 -1.25 0.85 -7.02
C GLU A 132 -1.76 -0.55 -6.65
N ILE A 133 -2.69 -0.64 -5.69
CA ILE A 133 -3.34 -1.91 -5.33
C ILE A 133 -4.09 -2.48 -6.54
N VAL A 134 -4.93 -1.67 -7.20
CA VAL A 134 -5.66 -2.10 -8.41
C VAL A 134 -4.68 -2.55 -9.51
N ARG A 135 -3.60 -1.80 -9.72
CA ARG A 135 -2.57 -2.14 -10.71
C ARG A 135 -1.86 -3.46 -10.38
N LYS A 136 -1.55 -3.71 -9.10
CA LYS A 136 -0.92 -4.96 -8.64
C LYS A 136 -1.85 -6.17 -8.82
N VAL A 137 -3.15 -5.99 -8.58
CA VAL A 137 -4.18 -7.03 -8.82
C VAL A 137 -4.28 -7.31 -10.32
N SER A 138 -4.46 -6.29 -11.17
CA SER A 138 -4.55 -6.48 -12.63
C SER A 138 -3.28 -7.05 -13.27
N LEU A 139 -2.10 -6.75 -12.71
CA LEU A 139 -0.84 -7.29 -13.21
C LEU A 139 -0.65 -8.76 -12.80
N LYS A 140 -1.16 -9.18 -11.63
CA LYS A 140 -1.21 -10.61 -11.29
C LYS A 140 -2.11 -11.37 -12.27
N GLU A 141 -3.27 -10.83 -12.61
CA GLU A 141 -4.19 -11.44 -13.58
C GLU A 141 -3.55 -11.60 -14.97
N ALA A 142 -2.80 -10.59 -15.45
CA ALA A 142 -2.08 -10.66 -16.73
C ALA A 142 -0.84 -11.58 -16.71
N MET A 143 -0.26 -11.86 -15.53
CA MET A 143 0.97 -12.64 -15.35
C MET A 143 0.72 -14.12 -15.02
N LEU A 144 -0.53 -14.55 -14.88
CA LEU A 144 -0.93 -15.97 -14.75
C LEU A 144 -1.18 -16.64 -16.11
N ALA A 145 -0.54 -16.17 -17.19
CA ALA A 145 -0.32 -17.08 -18.31
C ALA A 145 0.60 -18.21 -17.80
N PRO A 146 0.27 -19.50 -18.01
CA PRO A 146 1.03 -20.62 -17.48
C PRO A 146 2.52 -20.43 -17.79
N ARG A 147 3.33 -20.18 -16.75
CA ARG A 147 4.80 -20.05 -16.90
C ARG A 147 5.45 -21.35 -17.32
N ILE A 148 4.70 -22.45 -17.20
CA ILE A 148 5.12 -23.78 -17.57
C ILE A 148 4.33 -24.19 -18.80
N ALA A 149 4.92 -23.97 -19.96
CA ALA A 149 4.59 -24.80 -21.10
C ALA A 149 5.88 -25.39 -21.62
N HIS A 150 6.04 -26.70 -21.44
CA HIS A 150 6.92 -27.52 -22.25
C HIS A 150 6.61 -27.40 -23.77
N ASN A 151 5.58 -26.64 -24.15
CA ASN A 151 5.19 -26.32 -25.51
C ASN A 151 4.61 -24.89 -25.62
N PRO A 152 5.42 -23.85 -25.90
CA PRO A 152 4.94 -22.47 -25.92
C PRO A 152 3.91 -22.25 -27.02
N VAL A 153 2.71 -21.79 -26.63
CA VAL A 153 1.68 -21.37 -27.59
C VAL A 153 2.22 -20.16 -28.38
N PRO A 154 2.21 -20.18 -29.73
CA PRO A 154 2.62 -19.02 -30.53
C PRO A 154 1.84 -17.77 -30.13
N TRP A 155 2.52 -16.64 -29.96
CA TRP A 155 1.90 -15.39 -29.50
C TRP A 155 0.79 -14.91 -30.43
N GLN A 156 0.77 -15.31 -31.71
CA GLN A 156 -0.31 -15.06 -32.66
C GLN A 156 -1.62 -15.76 -32.25
N LYS A 157 -1.54 -17.00 -31.73
CA LYS A 157 -2.70 -17.69 -31.16
C LYS A 157 -3.14 -17.05 -29.84
N ARG A 158 -2.22 -16.49 -29.06
CA ARG A 158 -2.55 -15.71 -27.85
C ARG A 158 -3.25 -14.40 -28.22
N LEU A 159 -2.76 -13.67 -29.22
CA LEU A 159 -3.36 -12.43 -29.71
C LEU A 159 -4.73 -12.68 -30.33
N ALA A 160 -4.89 -13.76 -31.11
CA ALA A 160 -6.19 -14.14 -31.67
C ALA A 160 -7.23 -14.42 -30.58
N ARG A 161 -6.84 -14.99 -29.43
CA ARG A 161 -7.74 -15.17 -28.27
C ARG A 161 -8.11 -13.86 -27.60
N ILE A 162 -7.17 -12.91 -27.49
CA ILE A 162 -7.44 -11.58 -26.90
C ILE A 162 -8.46 -10.81 -27.75
N ILE A 163 -8.46 -11.04 -29.07
CA ILE A 163 -9.34 -10.36 -30.03
C ILE A 163 -10.68 -11.09 -30.20
N LYS A 164 -10.71 -12.42 -30.11
CA LYS A 164 -11.93 -13.20 -30.26
C LYS A 164 -12.67 -13.26 -28.92
N HIS A 165 -13.78 -12.55 -28.82
CA HIS A 165 -14.72 -12.68 -27.71
C HIS A 165 -15.46 -14.03 -27.80
N PRO A 166 -15.26 -14.96 -26.86
CA PRO A 166 -15.96 -16.25 -26.87
C PRO A 166 -17.45 -16.04 -26.60
N ASN A 167 -18.29 -16.76 -27.35
CA ASN A 167 -19.72 -16.83 -27.09
C ASN A 167 -20.00 -17.78 -25.92
N HIS A 168 -21.18 -17.62 -25.29
CA HIS A 168 -21.63 -18.46 -24.16
C HIS A 168 -21.39 -19.97 -24.36
N GLU A 169 -21.83 -20.50 -25.50
CA GLU A 169 -21.72 -21.93 -25.83
C GLU A 169 -20.26 -22.41 -25.94
N GLU A 170 -19.34 -21.57 -26.44
CA GLU A 170 -17.92 -21.92 -26.56
C GLU A 170 -17.28 -22.08 -25.17
N VAL A 171 -17.63 -21.20 -24.23
CA VAL A 171 -17.12 -21.23 -22.85
C VAL A 171 -17.70 -22.43 -22.10
N LEU A 172 -18.99 -22.70 -22.27
CA LEU A 172 -19.67 -23.81 -21.61
C LEU A 172 -19.10 -25.17 -22.06
N THR A 173 -18.93 -25.36 -23.37
CA THR A 173 -18.29 -26.55 -23.96
C THR A 173 -16.86 -26.73 -23.42
N PHE A 174 -16.12 -25.64 -23.25
CA PHE A 174 -14.76 -25.69 -22.69
C PHE A 174 -14.75 -26.14 -21.22
N ILE A 175 -15.68 -25.64 -20.41
CA ILE A 175 -15.83 -26.04 -19.00
C ILE A 175 -16.22 -27.53 -18.90
N GLU A 176 -17.23 -27.95 -19.67
CA GLU A 176 -17.73 -29.34 -19.65
C GLU A 176 -16.69 -30.36 -20.11
N HIS A 177 -15.97 -30.08 -21.20
CA HIS A 177 -15.01 -31.05 -21.74
C HIS A 177 -13.59 -30.86 -21.20
N THR A 178 -13.03 -29.66 -21.30
CA THR A 178 -11.59 -29.46 -21.06
C THR A 178 -11.28 -29.29 -19.58
N VAL A 179 -12.04 -28.43 -18.89
CA VAL A 179 -11.84 -28.17 -17.46
C VAL A 179 -12.18 -29.40 -16.64
N THR A 180 -13.35 -30.02 -16.89
CA THR A 180 -13.76 -31.23 -16.16
C THR A 180 -12.77 -32.37 -16.35
N GLN A 181 -12.26 -32.61 -17.56
CA GLN A 181 -11.24 -33.63 -17.81
C GLN A 181 -9.92 -33.31 -17.08
N ALA A 182 -9.48 -32.05 -17.07
CA ALA A 182 -8.27 -31.65 -16.33
C ALA A 182 -8.42 -31.88 -14.82
N MET A 183 -9.56 -31.46 -14.24
CA MET A 183 -9.86 -31.68 -12.82
C MET A 183 -9.95 -33.16 -12.46
N GLN A 184 -10.54 -33.99 -13.34
CA GLN A 184 -10.62 -35.44 -13.13
C GLN A 184 -9.24 -36.11 -13.13
N GLN A 185 -8.32 -35.68 -14.01
CA GLN A 185 -6.95 -36.20 -14.00
C GLN A 185 -6.22 -35.83 -12.71
N VAL A 186 -6.38 -34.59 -12.23
CA VAL A 186 -5.79 -34.16 -10.96
C VAL A 186 -6.41 -34.91 -9.78
N ALA A 187 -7.73 -35.06 -9.74
CA ALA A 187 -8.42 -35.81 -8.70
C ALA A 187 -7.94 -37.27 -8.62
N ALA A 188 -7.80 -37.94 -9.77
CA ALA A 188 -7.30 -39.31 -9.83
C ALA A 188 -5.86 -39.43 -9.29
N GLU A 189 -4.99 -38.43 -9.53
CA GLU A 189 -3.64 -38.39 -8.96
C GLU A 189 -3.65 -38.13 -7.45
N PHE A 190 -4.58 -37.32 -6.94
CA PHE A 190 -4.75 -37.13 -5.49
C PHE A 190 -5.28 -38.39 -4.81
N GLU A 191 -6.24 -39.09 -5.40
CA GLU A 191 -6.79 -40.34 -4.88
C GLU A 191 -5.74 -41.45 -4.78
N LYS A 192 -4.81 -41.54 -5.76
CA LYS A 192 -3.66 -42.46 -5.70
C LYS A 192 -2.74 -42.22 -4.50
N ARG A 193 -2.78 -41.03 -3.92
CA ARG A 193 -1.98 -40.59 -2.76
C ARG A 193 -2.81 -40.56 -1.48
N GLU A 194 -3.96 -41.24 -1.46
CA GLU A 194 -4.89 -41.34 -0.32
C GLU A 194 -5.53 -40.00 0.10
N LEU A 195 -5.50 -38.98 -0.77
CA LEU A 195 -6.23 -37.73 -0.55
C LEU A 195 -7.64 -37.85 -1.14
N GLN A 196 -8.67 -37.47 -0.36
CA GLN A 196 -10.05 -37.49 -0.84
C GLN A 196 -10.30 -36.28 -1.75
N ALA A 197 -10.23 -36.50 -3.07
CA ALA A 197 -10.52 -35.49 -4.08
C ALA A 197 -11.87 -35.79 -4.77
N ARG A 198 -12.70 -34.77 -4.95
CA ARG A 198 -13.99 -34.90 -5.65
C ARG A 198 -14.12 -33.80 -6.69
N VAL A 199 -14.54 -34.19 -7.89
CA VAL A 199 -14.92 -33.25 -8.95
C VAL A 199 -16.44 -33.23 -9.02
N ASN A 200 -17.01 -32.05 -8.91
CA ASN A 200 -18.45 -31.84 -9.04
C ASN A 200 -18.70 -30.80 -10.14
N ASN A 201 -19.87 -30.90 -10.75
CA ASN A 201 -20.39 -30.00 -11.74
C ASN A 201 -21.79 -29.55 -11.35
N ASP A 202 -22.10 -28.30 -11.64
CA ASP A 202 -23.47 -27.77 -11.60
C ASP A 202 -24.07 -27.89 -13.00
N ASP A 203 -25.39 -27.94 -13.12
CA ASP A 203 -26.12 -28.36 -14.33
C ASP A 203 -25.78 -27.61 -15.63
N GLN A 204 -24.96 -26.53 -15.62
CA GLN A 204 -24.31 -25.93 -16.80
C GLN A 204 -23.31 -24.77 -16.52
N ASP A 205 -23.22 -24.25 -15.28
CA ASP A 205 -22.54 -22.96 -15.04
C ASP A 205 -21.16 -23.04 -14.36
N ARG A 206 -20.81 -24.21 -13.79
CA ARG A 206 -19.54 -24.38 -13.07
C ARG A 206 -19.09 -25.82 -12.90
N THR A 207 -17.77 -26.00 -12.88
CA THR A 207 -17.11 -27.24 -12.43
C THR A 207 -16.12 -26.90 -11.33
N TRP A 208 -16.07 -27.70 -10.26
CA TRP A 208 -15.11 -27.52 -9.18
C TRP A 208 -14.46 -28.83 -8.73
N LEU A 209 -13.23 -28.69 -8.27
CA LEU A 209 -12.42 -29.71 -7.60
C LEU A 209 -12.31 -29.33 -6.12
N GLU A 210 -12.65 -30.30 -5.26
CA GLU A 210 -12.52 -30.21 -3.81
C GLU A 210 -11.57 -31.30 -3.31
N VAL A 211 -10.55 -30.93 -2.54
CA VAL A 211 -9.59 -31.88 -1.94
C VAL A 211 -9.64 -31.73 -0.42
N ALA A 212 -10.08 -32.79 0.25
CA ALA A 212 -10.27 -32.78 1.69
C ALA A 212 -8.95 -32.95 2.45
N HIS A 213 -8.77 -32.13 3.50
CA HIS A 213 -7.57 -32.15 4.35
C HIS A 213 -7.90 -32.51 5.82
N GLY A 214 -9.09 -33.08 6.07
CA GLY A 214 -9.51 -33.52 7.40
C GLY A 214 -9.89 -32.35 8.31
N ASP A 215 -9.07 -32.09 9.33
CA ASP A 215 -9.29 -30.99 10.30
C ASP A 215 -8.78 -29.62 9.78
N GLU A 216 -8.07 -29.61 8.66
CA GLU A 216 -7.56 -28.41 8.02
C GLU A 216 -8.50 -27.87 6.95
N ILE A 217 -8.22 -26.67 6.43
CA ILE A 217 -9.07 -26.04 5.43
C ILE A 217 -8.94 -26.79 4.11
N ASP A 218 -10.05 -27.35 3.63
CA ASP A 218 -10.09 -28.04 2.33
C ASP A 218 -9.73 -27.10 1.18
N PHE A 219 -9.02 -27.65 0.20
CA PHE A 219 -8.67 -26.96 -1.03
C PHE A 219 -9.86 -26.97 -1.99
N PHE A 220 -10.15 -25.81 -2.58
CA PHE A 220 -11.27 -25.63 -3.48
C PHE A 220 -10.82 -24.85 -4.72
N TYR A 221 -11.00 -25.44 -5.90
CA TYR A 221 -10.71 -24.84 -7.18
C TYR A 221 -11.93 -24.95 -8.08
N SER A 222 -12.50 -23.83 -8.50
CA SER A 222 -13.71 -23.79 -9.33
C SER A 222 -13.54 -22.91 -10.54
N VAL A 223 -14.20 -23.26 -11.64
CA VAL A 223 -14.25 -22.46 -12.86
C VAL A 223 -15.70 -22.09 -13.15
N HIS A 224 -15.97 -20.79 -13.30
CA HIS A 224 -17.28 -20.22 -13.50
C HIS A 224 -17.40 -19.56 -14.87
N LEU A 225 -18.56 -19.72 -15.51
CA LEU A 225 -18.95 -18.90 -16.66
C LEU A 225 -19.44 -17.53 -16.15
N ARG A 226 -18.79 -16.44 -16.62
CA ARG A 226 -19.17 -15.07 -16.25
C ARG A 226 -19.42 -14.17 -17.46
N PRO A 227 -20.57 -13.45 -17.52
CA PRO A 227 -20.83 -12.45 -18.55
C PRO A 227 -20.15 -11.12 -18.22
N TYR A 228 -19.50 -10.51 -19.22
CA TYR A 228 -18.90 -9.18 -19.13
C TYR A 228 -19.46 -8.23 -20.19
N GLU A 229 -19.46 -6.94 -19.87
CA GLU A 229 -19.76 -5.88 -20.83
C GLU A 229 -18.52 -5.56 -21.70
N PRO A 230 -18.69 -5.41 -23.03
CA PRO A 230 -17.59 -5.10 -23.93
C PRO A 230 -16.93 -3.76 -23.55
N PRO A 231 -15.59 -3.67 -23.57
CA PRO A 231 -14.90 -2.41 -23.28
C PRO A 231 -15.24 -1.36 -24.35
N SER A 232 -15.30 -0.10 -23.95
CA SER A 232 -15.82 1.02 -24.73
C SER A 232 -15.14 1.26 -26.09
N PHE A 233 -13.91 0.76 -26.31
CA PHE A 233 -13.21 0.89 -27.59
C PHE A 233 -13.77 -0.01 -28.70
N VAL A 234 -14.51 -1.06 -28.35
CA VAL A 234 -15.20 -1.95 -29.31
C VAL A 234 -16.50 -1.32 -29.82
N MET A 235 -17.03 -0.31 -29.10
CA MET A 235 -18.27 0.41 -29.42
C MET A 235 -18.08 1.46 -30.53
N ARG A 236 -17.40 1.12 -31.63
CA ARG A 236 -17.30 2.05 -32.77
C ARG A 236 -18.50 2.00 -33.72
N ASP A 237 -19.44 1.06 -33.51
CA ASP A 237 -20.64 0.92 -34.33
C ASP A 237 -21.91 0.51 -33.51
N VAL A 238 -22.90 1.42 -33.54
CA VAL A 238 -24.39 1.28 -33.49
C VAL A 238 -25.19 0.89 -32.21
N THR A 239 -26.12 1.79 -31.86
CA THR A 239 -27.47 1.66 -31.21
C THR A 239 -27.68 0.88 -29.88
N PRO A 240 -28.43 1.45 -28.89
CA PRO A 240 -28.63 0.87 -27.55
C PRO A 240 -29.46 -0.42 -27.48
N ARG A 241 -30.13 -0.84 -28.57
CA ARG A 241 -31.03 -2.02 -28.58
C ARG A 241 -30.30 -3.37 -28.71
N ARG A 242 -28.97 -3.37 -28.82
CA ARG A 242 -28.12 -4.56 -29.03
C ARG A 242 -27.13 -4.84 -27.89
N ASN A 243 -27.25 -4.14 -26.75
CA ASN A 243 -26.34 -4.32 -25.61
C ASN A 243 -26.46 -5.69 -24.92
N GLU A 244 -27.63 -6.34 -24.93
CA GLU A 244 -27.77 -7.72 -24.41
C GLU A 244 -27.07 -8.76 -25.30
N ALA A 245 -26.96 -8.50 -26.61
CA ALA A 245 -26.41 -9.42 -27.60
C ALA A 245 -24.88 -9.31 -27.79
N LEU A 246 -24.20 -8.48 -27.00
CA LEU A 246 -22.75 -8.24 -27.08
C LEU A 246 -22.02 -8.57 -25.79
N ARG A 247 -22.67 -9.27 -24.84
CA ARG A 247 -21.98 -9.81 -23.67
C ARG A 247 -20.98 -10.87 -24.14
N TYR A 248 -19.72 -10.68 -23.79
CA TYR A 248 -18.73 -11.74 -23.97
C TYR A 248 -18.62 -12.53 -22.67
N TYR A 249 -18.32 -13.82 -22.80
CA TYR A 249 -18.25 -14.72 -21.66
C TYR A 249 -16.80 -15.12 -21.40
N ARG A 250 -16.46 -15.27 -20.12
CA ARG A 250 -15.15 -15.73 -19.65
C ARG A 250 -15.28 -16.98 -18.79
N ALA A 251 -14.27 -17.83 -18.82
CA ALA A 251 -14.11 -18.94 -17.89
C ALA A 251 -13.16 -18.49 -16.77
N GLU A 252 -13.70 -18.08 -15.63
CA GLU A 252 -12.91 -17.50 -14.54
C GLU A 252 -12.68 -18.47 -13.40
N VAL A 253 -11.47 -18.46 -12.84
CA VAL A 253 -11.08 -19.30 -11.71
C VAL A 253 -11.47 -18.63 -10.38
N TYR A 254 -12.06 -19.42 -9.49
CA TYR A 254 -12.45 -19.05 -8.14
C TYR A 254 -11.87 -20.06 -7.14
N LEU A 255 -11.18 -19.53 -6.13
CA LEU A 255 -10.69 -20.28 -4.98
C LEU A 255 -11.59 -20.01 -3.77
N LYS A 256 -11.34 -20.69 -2.65
CA LYS A 256 -12.10 -20.51 -1.40
C LYS A 256 -12.03 -19.08 -0.86
N GLU A 257 -10.93 -18.38 -1.14
CA GLU A 257 -10.65 -17.00 -0.75
C GLU A 257 -11.36 -15.96 -1.64
N GLY A 258 -11.94 -16.38 -2.78
CA GLY A 258 -12.63 -15.51 -3.73
C GLY A 258 -12.22 -15.74 -5.19
N GLY A 259 -12.87 -14.98 -6.08
CA GLY A 259 -12.54 -14.94 -7.51
C GLY A 259 -11.09 -14.47 -7.71
N GLN A 260 -10.36 -15.17 -8.57
CA GLN A 260 -8.98 -14.80 -8.91
C GLN A 260 -8.92 -13.93 -10.17
N ASP A 261 -10.09 -13.62 -10.77
CA ASP A 261 -10.31 -12.65 -11.84
C ASP A 261 -9.45 -12.85 -13.11
N TYR A 262 -8.94 -14.07 -13.35
CA TYR A 262 -8.26 -14.45 -14.60
C TYR A 262 -9.06 -15.47 -15.43
N ASP A 263 -9.01 -15.28 -16.75
CA ASP A 263 -9.71 -16.09 -17.75
C ASP A 263 -8.83 -17.25 -18.24
N VAL A 264 -9.29 -18.48 -18.04
CA VAL A 264 -8.61 -19.70 -18.49
C VAL A 264 -9.08 -20.17 -19.87
N MET A 265 -9.95 -19.40 -20.52
CA MET A 265 -10.49 -19.79 -21.82
C MET A 265 -9.38 -20.04 -22.86
N GLY A 266 -9.41 -21.25 -23.42
CA GLY A 266 -8.52 -21.71 -24.48
C GLY A 266 -7.18 -22.27 -23.98
N TRP A 267 -7.05 -22.51 -22.67
CA TRP A 267 -5.92 -23.23 -22.10
C TRP A 267 -6.00 -24.72 -22.46
N THR A 268 -4.85 -25.38 -22.55
CA THR A 268 -4.82 -26.84 -22.73
C THR A 268 -5.08 -27.55 -21.39
N ILE A 269 -5.39 -28.84 -21.44
CA ILE A 269 -5.53 -29.69 -20.25
C ILE A 269 -4.27 -29.58 -19.38
N ASP A 270 -3.07 -29.73 -19.96
CA ASP A 270 -1.81 -29.62 -19.22
C ASP A 270 -1.61 -28.27 -18.53
N GLN A 271 -2.08 -27.18 -19.15
CA GLN A 271 -2.00 -25.84 -18.59
C GLN A 271 -2.95 -25.66 -17.39
N LEU A 272 -4.15 -26.20 -17.48
CA LEU A 272 -5.10 -26.23 -16.37
C LEU A 272 -4.60 -27.09 -15.22
N ILE A 273 -4.02 -28.26 -15.53
CA ILE A 273 -3.41 -29.14 -14.52
C ILE A 273 -2.27 -28.42 -13.79
N ALA A 274 -1.37 -27.77 -14.53
CA ALA A 274 -0.27 -27.00 -13.95
C ALA A 274 -0.78 -25.89 -13.03
N ASP A 275 -1.81 -25.14 -13.46
CA ASP A 275 -2.42 -24.09 -12.64
C ASP A 275 -3.08 -24.63 -11.37
N ILE A 276 -3.83 -25.73 -11.46
CA ILE A 276 -4.44 -26.37 -10.28
C ILE A 276 -3.35 -26.79 -9.28
N ILE A 277 -2.23 -27.35 -9.75
CA ILE A 277 -1.10 -27.75 -8.91
C ILE A 277 -0.43 -26.52 -8.28
N ASP A 278 -0.16 -25.47 -9.06
CA ASP A 278 0.43 -24.22 -8.56
C ASP A 278 -0.45 -23.56 -7.47
N GLN A 279 -1.79 -23.61 -7.61
CA GLN A 279 -2.70 -23.11 -6.58
C GLN A 279 -2.74 -24.02 -5.35
N TYR A 280 -2.67 -25.34 -5.55
CA TYR A 280 -2.58 -26.30 -4.44
C TYR A 280 -1.29 -26.13 -3.62
N GLU A 281 -0.14 -25.89 -4.27
CA GLU A 281 1.12 -25.62 -3.58
C GLU A 281 1.04 -24.36 -2.71
N LYS A 282 0.43 -23.28 -3.22
CA LYS A 282 0.17 -22.07 -2.42
C LYS A 282 -0.76 -22.34 -1.24
N HIS A 283 -1.78 -23.18 -1.44
CA HIS A 283 -2.69 -23.59 -0.36
C HIS A 283 -1.95 -24.34 0.74
N MET A 284 -1.05 -25.26 0.40
CA MET A 284 -0.21 -25.96 1.38
C MET A 284 0.66 -24.99 2.19
N HIS A 285 1.31 -24.03 1.53
CA HIS A 285 2.09 -23.00 2.23
C HIS A 285 1.22 -22.12 3.14
N PHE A 286 -0.03 -21.85 2.75
CA PHE A 286 -0.99 -21.15 3.58
C PHE A 286 -1.37 -21.95 4.84
N LEU A 287 -1.64 -23.25 4.69
CA LEU A 287 -1.92 -24.15 5.82
C LEU A 287 -0.74 -24.19 6.81
N ASP A 288 0.49 -24.31 6.31
CA ASP A 288 1.71 -24.28 7.13
C ASP A 288 1.85 -22.96 7.91
N ALA A 289 1.61 -21.83 7.24
CA ALA A 289 1.67 -20.51 7.87
C ALA A 289 0.59 -20.35 8.97
N VAL A 290 -0.63 -20.83 8.73
CA VAL A 290 -1.72 -20.82 9.72
C VAL A 290 -1.39 -21.73 10.92
N ARG A 291 -0.75 -22.87 10.68
CA ARG A 291 -0.32 -23.79 11.73
C ARG A 291 0.77 -23.20 12.63
N LEU A 292 1.76 -22.54 12.03
CA LEU A 292 2.84 -21.84 12.76
C LEU A 292 2.29 -20.67 13.57
N GLY A 293 1.37 -19.87 13.01
CA GLY A 293 0.74 -18.76 13.73
C GLY A 293 -0.15 -19.17 14.91
N LYS A 294 -0.66 -20.42 14.91
CA LYS A 294 -1.39 -21.01 16.05
C LYS A 294 -0.46 -21.54 17.16
N SER A 295 0.79 -21.87 16.86
CA SER A 295 1.74 -22.42 17.83
C SER A 295 2.44 -21.35 18.68
N GLU A 296 2.37 -20.07 18.29
CA GLU A 296 2.97 -18.94 19.02
C GLU A 296 1.98 -18.20 19.94
N ARG A 297 0.76 -18.70 20.12
CA ARG A 297 -0.23 -18.20 21.09
C ARG A 297 -0.56 -19.26 22.13
#